data_AF-A0A5C4IPF6-F1
#
_entry.id   AF-A0A5C4IPF6-F1
#
_cell.length_a   1.000
_cell.length_b   1.000
_cell.length_c   1.000
_cell.angle_alpha   90.00
_cell.angle_beta   90.00
_cell.angle_gamma   90.00
#
_symmetry.space_group_name_H-M   'P 1'
#
loop_
_entity.id
_entity.type
_entity.pdbx_description
1 polymer ?
#
loop_
_entity_poly.entity_id
_entity_poly.type
_entity_poly.pdbx_seq_one_letter_code
_entity_poly.pdbx_strand_id
1 'polypeptide(L)'
;MKPDEIRDRDQFGRLLEDRGVWRQATTLEAAGELTARWLEGGSSYQPGHLAPGFDEETSLIAEELAELNRNGLFTKESQPGLKSETAAQRQYVTGFCSAAVAGELLALSTRSELVTIAHAPGESSSAAIPVTLAGTEVTTVLGSSENPVTEDQIRDWAEETNDSLALLLADSWYVEVLDPVWGRNDVLLPAVLGSLTRQA
;
A
#
# COMPACT_ATOMS: atom_id res chain seq x y z
N MET A 1 -11.92 -30.67 -12.21
CA MET A 1 -12.01 -29.67 -11.13
C MET A 1 -12.98 -30.23 -10.10
N LYS A 2 -12.52 -30.41 -8.85
CA LYS A 2 -13.30 -31.13 -7.83
C LYS A 2 -14.33 -30.15 -7.21
N PRO A 3 -15.55 -30.62 -6.87
CA PRO A 3 -16.61 -29.75 -6.35
C PRO A 3 -16.25 -28.99 -5.06
N ASP A 4 -15.26 -29.47 -4.30
CA ASP A 4 -14.82 -28.85 -3.05
C ASP A 4 -13.91 -27.62 -3.27
N GLU A 5 -13.20 -27.52 -4.42
CA GLU A 5 -12.29 -26.39 -4.72
C GLU A 5 -13.01 -25.04 -4.87
N ILE A 6 -14.33 -25.05 -5.14
CA ILE A 6 -15.16 -23.85 -5.30
C ILE A 6 -15.61 -23.28 -3.95
N ARG A 7 -15.57 -24.08 -2.86
CA ARG A 7 -16.05 -23.63 -1.54
C ARG A 7 -15.02 -22.90 -0.69
N ASP A 8 -13.74 -23.08 -1.02
CA ASP A 8 -12.62 -22.51 -0.24
C ASP A 8 -12.09 -21.20 -0.84
N ARG A 9 -12.70 -20.73 -1.94
CA ARG A 9 -12.34 -19.47 -2.61
C ARG A 9 -13.53 -18.54 -2.74
N ASP A 10 -13.26 -17.24 -2.72
CA ASP A 10 -14.28 -16.24 -3.02
C ASP A 10 -14.49 -16.04 -4.53
N GLN A 11 -15.37 -15.12 -4.91
CA GLN A 11 -15.68 -14.82 -6.31
C GLN A 11 -14.48 -14.27 -7.11
N PHE A 12 -13.42 -13.82 -6.44
CA PHE A 12 -12.18 -13.33 -7.03
C PHE A 12 -11.10 -14.41 -7.06
N GLY A 13 -11.41 -15.63 -6.61
CA GLY A 13 -10.46 -16.74 -6.54
C GLY A 13 -9.50 -16.68 -5.35
N ARG A 14 -9.70 -15.78 -4.39
CA ARG A 14 -8.87 -15.64 -3.18
C ARG A 14 -9.23 -16.71 -2.16
N LEU A 15 -8.26 -17.21 -1.40
CA LEU A 15 -8.50 -18.26 -0.40
C LEU A 15 -9.26 -17.72 0.82
N LEU A 16 -10.36 -18.36 1.20
CA LEU A 16 -11.15 -17.98 2.37
C LEU A 16 -10.46 -18.31 3.71
N GLU A 17 -9.57 -19.30 3.71
CA GLU A 17 -8.72 -19.60 4.87
C GLU A 17 -7.82 -18.40 5.22
N ASP A 18 -7.18 -17.80 4.22
CA ASP A 18 -6.34 -16.62 4.39
C ASP A 18 -7.17 -15.40 4.87
N ARG A 19 -8.41 -15.26 4.40
CA ARG A 19 -9.35 -14.28 4.97
C ARG A 19 -9.58 -14.52 6.47
N GLY A 20 -9.67 -15.78 6.90
CA GLY A 20 -9.76 -16.17 8.30
C GLY A 20 -8.54 -15.77 9.14
N VAL A 21 -7.35 -15.70 8.53
CA VAL A 21 -6.14 -15.16 9.16
C VAL A 21 -6.23 -13.64 9.28
N TRP A 22 -6.66 -12.94 8.22
CA TRP A 22 -6.90 -11.50 8.24
C TRP A 22 -7.91 -11.06 9.30
N ARG A 23 -8.93 -11.89 9.59
CA ARG A 23 -9.89 -11.63 10.68
C ARG A 23 -9.26 -11.54 12.07
N GLN A 24 -8.04 -12.03 12.25
CA GLN A 24 -7.34 -12.02 13.53
C GLN A 24 -6.32 -10.86 13.64
N ALA A 25 -6.00 -10.19 12.52
CA ALA A 25 -5.07 -9.06 12.52
C ALA A 25 -5.74 -7.81 13.09
N THR A 26 -5.25 -7.32 14.23
CA THR A 26 -5.84 -6.15 14.93
C THR A 26 -4.85 -5.00 15.11
N THR A 27 -3.66 -5.12 14.52
CA THR A 27 -2.60 -4.10 14.56
C THR A 27 -2.04 -3.86 13.16
N LEU A 28 -1.39 -2.71 12.94
CA LEU A 28 -0.74 -2.39 11.67
C LEU A 28 0.42 -3.35 11.38
N GLU A 29 1.14 -3.80 12.40
CA GLU A 29 2.24 -4.75 12.26
C GLU A 29 1.74 -6.12 11.82
N ALA A 30 0.60 -6.58 12.37
CA ALA A 30 -0.03 -7.82 11.94
C ALA A 30 -0.55 -7.72 10.50
N ALA A 31 -1.18 -6.60 10.14
CA ALA A 31 -1.62 -6.35 8.77
C ALA A 31 -0.44 -6.31 7.78
N GLY A 32 0.64 -5.61 8.14
CA GLY A 32 1.87 -5.55 7.36
C GLY A 32 2.48 -6.93 7.15
N GLU A 33 2.63 -7.74 8.20
CA GLU A 33 3.15 -9.11 8.05
C GLU A 33 2.30 -9.99 7.12
N LEU A 34 0.97 -9.84 7.12
CA LEU A 34 0.10 -10.56 6.19
C LEU A 34 0.26 -10.08 4.75
N THR A 35 0.39 -8.77 4.52
CA THR A 35 0.69 -8.21 3.19
C THR A 35 2.07 -8.64 2.70
N ALA A 36 3.09 -8.69 3.56
CA ALA A 36 4.42 -9.20 3.22
C ALA A 36 4.36 -10.66 2.76
N ARG A 37 3.63 -11.53 3.49
CA ARG A 37 3.42 -12.93 3.07
C ARG A 37 2.70 -13.05 1.74
N TRP A 38 1.72 -12.19 1.47
CA TRP A 38 1.02 -12.16 0.20
C TRP A 38 1.95 -11.75 -0.96
N LEU A 39 2.77 -10.71 -0.76
CA LEU A 39 3.80 -10.26 -1.71
C LEU A 39 4.86 -11.35 -2.01
N GLU A 40 5.14 -12.22 -1.04
CA GLU A 40 6.05 -13.36 -1.19
C GLU A 40 5.37 -14.62 -1.77
N GLY A 41 4.07 -14.55 -2.08
CA GLY A 41 3.29 -15.68 -2.60
C GLY A 41 2.90 -16.73 -1.56
N GLY A 42 3.07 -16.43 -0.27
CA GLY A 42 2.68 -17.27 0.86
C GLY A 42 1.19 -17.18 1.24
N SER A 43 0.45 -16.25 0.64
CA SER A 43 -1.01 -16.11 0.77
C SER A 43 -1.63 -15.77 -0.58
N SER A 44 -2.91 -16.08 -0.76
CA SER A 44 -3.73 -15.69 -1.90
C SER A 44 -4.83 -14.67 -1.52
N TYR A 45 -4.67 -13.94 -0.41
CA TYR A 45 -5.67 -12.97 0.06
C TYR A 45 -5.01 -11.68 0.58
N GLN A 46 -5.34 -10.56 -0.08
CA GLN A 46 -5.05 -9.21 0.38
C GLN A 46 -6.37 -8.42 0.37
N PRO A 47 -6.77 -7.82 1.50
CA PRO A 47 -7.97 -6.99 1.57
C PRO A 47 -7.90 -5.83 0.57
N GLY A 48 -9.02 -5.55 -0.10
CA GLY A 48 -9.14 -4.54 -1.15
C GLY A 48 -8.54 -4.95 -2.50
N HIS A 49 -7.74 -6.01 -2.56
CA HIS A 49 -7.19 -6.51 -3.82
C HIS A 49 -8.08 -7.62 -4.38
N LEU A 50 -8.76 -7.35 -5.50
CA LEU A 50 -9.79 -8.21 -6.08
C LEU A 50 -9.22 -9.33 -6.97
N ALA A 51 -8.09 -9.89 -6.57
CA ALA A 51 -7.37 -10.97 -7.24
C ALA A 51 -6.54 -11.77 -6.22
N PRO A 52 -6.17 -13.04 -6.52
CA PRO A 52 -5.37 -13.85 -5.59
C PRO A 52 -3.91 -13.42 -5.49
N GLY A 53 -3.39 -12.61 -6.42
CA GLY A 53 -2.03 -12.11 -6.44
C GLY A 53 -1.95 -10.76 -7.14
N PHE A 54 -0.82 -10.07 -7.01
CA PHE A 54 -0.59 -8.74 -7.55
C PHE A 54 -0.36 -8.72 -9.06
N ASP A 55 -0.47 -7.53 -9.66
CA ASP A 55 -0.16 -7.28 -11.06
C ASP A 55 1.34 -7.49 -11.37
N GLU A 56 1.66 -7.93 -12.58
CA GLU A 56 3.02 -8.32 -13.00
C GLU A 56 4.08 -7.24 -12.70
N GLU A 57 3.75 -5.95 -12.81
CA GLU A 57 4.69 -4.87 -12.50
C GLU A 57 5.18 -4.86 -11.04
N THR A 58 4.34 -5.33 -10.11
CA THR A 58 4.67 -5.40 -8.68
C THR A 58 5.74 -6.46 -8.41
N SER A 59 5.88 -7.48 -9.27
CA SER A 59 6.91 -8.52 -9.11
C SER A 59 8.33 -7.95 -9.05
N LEU A 60 8.56 -6.78 -9.65
CA LEU A 60 9.85 -6.09 -9.70
C LEU A 60 10.23 -5.42 -8.37
N ILE A 61 9.25 -5.23 -7.47
CA ILE A 61 9.41 -4.49 -6.21
C ILE A 61 8.79 -5.22 -5.01
N ALA A 62 8.32 -6.46 -5.19
CA ALA A 62 7.55 -7.18 -4.18
C ALA A 62 8.37 -7.50 -2.92
N GLU A 63 9.66 -7.81 -3.07
CA GLU A 63 10.57 -8.10 -1.97
C GLU A 63 10.76 -6.84 -1.09
N GLU A 64 11.07 -5.71 -1.71
CA GLU A 64 11.25 -4.44 -0.99
C GLU A 64 9.95 -4.00 -0.31
N LEU A 65 8.79 -4.17 -0.96
CA LEU A 65 7.49 -3.87 -0.35
C LEU A 65 7.22 -4.78 0.86
N ALA A 66 7.59 -6.06 0.81
CA ALA A 66 7.46 -6.96 1.94
C ALA A 66 8.34 -6.49 3.13
N GLU A 67 9.54 -5.98 2.85
CA GLU A 67 10.38 -5.37 3.88
C GLU A 67 9.76 -4.09 4.48
N LEU A 68 9.17 -3.21 3.67
CA LEU A 68 8.49 -2.01 4.18
C LEU A 68 7.34 -2.37 5.13
N ASN A 69 6.53 -3.36 4.74
CA ASN A 69 5.42 -3.86 5.55
C ASN A 69 5.86 -4.39 6.91
N ARG A 70 6.96 -5.13 6.96
CA ARG A 70 7.53 -5.64 8.21
C ARG A 70 8.18 -4.57 9.09
N ASN A 71 8.45 -3.39 8.54
CA ASN A 71 9.12 -2.29 9.23
C ASN A 71 8.18 -1.10 9.52
N GLY A 72 6.87 -1.32 9.55
CA GLY A 72 5.91 -0.35 10.10
C GLY A 72 5.22 0.55 9.06
N LEU A 73 5.30 0.21 7.78
CA LEU A 73 4.45 0.80 6.73
C LEU A 73 3.55 -0.27 6.12
N PHE A 74 2.29 -0.35 6.57
CA PHE A 74 1.30 -1.24 5.96
C PHE A 74 0.90 -0.69 4.58
N THR A 75 1.48 -1.25 3.52
CA THR A 75 1.35 -0.69 2.16
C THR A 75 -0.04 -0.93 1.59
N LYS A 76 -0.61 0.09 0.94
CA LYS A 76 -1.91 0.00 0.25
C LYS A 76 -1.74 -0.08 -1.26
N GLU A 77 -1.01 0.87 -1.84
CA GLU A 77 -0.75 0.95 -3.27
C GLU A 77 0.72 1.22 -3.53
N SER A 78 1.20 0.76 -4.68
CA SER A 78 2.58 0.97 -5.12
C SER A 78 2.66 0.82 -6.62
N GLN A 79 3.66 1.46 -7.22
CA GLN A 79 3.97 1.29 -8.63
C GLN A 79 5.48 1.47 -8.84
N PRO A 80 6.13 0.67 -9.69
CA PRO A 80 7.50 0.95 -10.10
C PRO A 80 7.59 2.20 -10.98
N GLY A 81 8.80 2.72 -11.14
CA GLY A 81 9.12 3.67 -12.20
C GLY A 81 9.18 2.95 -13.55
N LEU A 82 8.60 3.58 -14.57
CA LEU A 82 8.66 3.12 -15.97
C LEU A 82 8.87 4.31 -16.88
N LYS A 83 9.64 4.12 -17.96
CA LYS A 83 9.72 5.10 -19.03
C LYS A 83 9.85 4.39 -20.37
N SER A 84 8.81 4.51 -21.17
CA SER A 84 8.74 3.99 -22.54
C SER A 84 8.27 5.09 -23.51
N GLU A 85 8.10 4.74 -24.78
CA GLU A 85 7.55 5.67 -25.78
C GLU A 85 6.07 5.99 -25.54
N THR A 86 5.33 5.06 -24.93
CA THR A 86 3.87 5.13 -24.79
C THR A 86 3.41 5.31 -23.35
N ALA A 87 4.29 5.16 -22.37
CA ALA A 87 3.95 5.31 -20.96
C ALA A 87 5.13 5.85 -20.15
N ALA A 88 4.80 6.59 -19.09
CA ALA A 88 5.76 6.99 -18.08
C ALA A 88 5.12 6.85 -16.69
N GLN A 89 5.89 6.30 -15.75
CA GLN A 89 5.50 6.10 -14.36
C GLN A 89 6.58 6.68 -13.45
N ARG A 90 6.15 7.37 -12.40
CA ARG A 90 6.97 7.65 -11.23
C ARG A 90 6.82 6.49 -10.25
N GLN A 91 7.91 6.11 -9.61
CA GLN A 91 7.83 5.14 -8.52
C GLN A 91 7.11 5.80 -7.33
N TYR A 92 6.21 5.07 -6.70
CA TYR A 92 5.60 5.49 -5.44
C TYR A 92 5.24 4.28 -4.56
N VAL A 93 5.06 4.56 -3.27
CA VAL A 93 4.43 3.67 -2.31
C VAL A 93 3.52 4.48 -1.39
N THR A 94 2.34 3.94 -1.10
CA THR A 94 1.41 4.49 -0.12
C THR A 94 1.15 3.48 0.99
N GLY A 95 0.74 3.95 2.16
CA GLY A 95 0.39 3.04 3.24
C GLY A 95 -0.06 3.71 4.53
N PHE A 96 -0.57 2.87 5.42
CA PHE A 96 -0.95 3.25 6.77
C PHE A 96 0.22 3.06 7.73
N CYS A 97 0.40 3.99 8.65
CA CYS A 97 1.48 3.94 9.63
C CYS A 97 1.13 4.71 10.92
N SER A 98 2.02 4.62 11.90
CA SER A 98 1.95 5.42 13.11
C SER A 98 2.37 6.87 12.86
N ALA A 99 1.97 7.79 13.75
CA ALA A 99 2.41 9.18 13.69
C ALA A 99 3.94 9.36 13.71
N ALA A 100 4.64 8.49 14.45
CA ALA A 100 6.10 8.52 14.52
C ALA A 100 6.74 8.13 13.18
N VAL A 101 6.21 7.10 12.52
CA VAL A 101 6.66 6.68 11.18
C VAL A 101 6.35 7.78 10.16
N ALA A 102 5.15 8.37 10.19
CA ALA A 102 4.79 9.48 9.30
C ALA A 102 5.76 10.67 9.44
N GLY A 103 6.17 11.01 10.67
CA GLY A 103 7.16 12.05 10.94
C GLY A 103 8.54 11.77 10.32
N GLU A 104 9.03 10.53 10.42
CA GLU A 104 10.32 10.14 9.81
C GLU A 104 10.26 10.13 8.27
N LEU A 105 9.14 9.67 7.70
CA LEU A 105 8.93 9.70 6.27
C LEU A 105 8.82 11.13 5.76
N LEU A 106 8.11 12.03 6.45
CA LEU A 106 8.12 13.47 6.12
C LEU A 106 9.55 14.05 6.15
N ALA A 107 10.38 13.63 7.10
CA ALA A 107 11.75 14.08 7.18
C ALA A 107 12.63 13.59 6.00
N LEU A 108 12.21 12.60 5.20
CA LEU A 108 12.90 12.23 3.95
C LEU A 108 12.92 13.38 2.95
N SER A 109 11.84 14.14 2.81
CA SER A 109 11.77 15.28 1.90
C SER A 109 12.71 16.42 2.27
N THR A 110 13.24 16.44 3.50
CA THR A 110 14.24 17.43 3.93
C THR A 110 15.68 16.98 3.62
N ARG A 111 15.89 15.69 3.33
CA ARG A 111 17.21 15.04 3.20
C ARG A 111 17.43 14.43 1.81
N SER A 112 16.43 14.47 0.95
CA SER A 112 16.42 13.87 -0.38
C SER A 112 15.55 14.68 -1.34
N GLU A 113 15.52 14.28 -2.61
CA GLU A 113 14.62 14.83 -3.62
C GLU A 113 13.22 14.17 -3.59
N LEU A 114 13.00 13.17 -2.72
CA LEU A 114 11.74 12.45 -2.64
C LEU A 114 10.64 13.34 -2.03
N VAL A 115 9.42 13.15 -2.51
CA VAL A 115 8.26 13.88 -2.01
C VAL A 115 7.44 12.94 -1.13
N THR A 116 7.21 13.36 0.12
CA THR A 116 6.32 12.69 1.05
C THR A 116 5.14 13.59 1.39
N ILE A 117 3.95 13.02 1.28
CA ILE A 117 2.69 13.63 1.69
C ILE A 117 2.18 12.76 2.83
N ALA A 118 1.84 13.38 3.96
CA ALA A 118 1.30 12.67 5.10
C ALA A 118 -0.03 13.32 5.49
N HIS A 119 -1.04 12.49 5.65
CA HIS A 119 -2.39 12.91 6.02
C HIS A 119 -2.67 12.39 7.43
N ALA A 120 -2.97 13.32 8.33
CA ALA A 120 -3.39 12.95 9.67
C ALA A 120 -4.76 12.24 9.63
N PRO A 121 -5.09 11.38 10.61
CA PRO A 121 -6.41 10.80 10.73
C PRO A 121 -7.51 11.86 10.69
N GLY A 122 -8.52 11.66 9.82
CA GLY A 122 -9.63 12.61 9.63
C GLY A 122 -9.29 13.89 8.84
N GLU A 123 -8.05 14.08 8.38
CA GLU A 123 -7.66 15.23 7.56
C GLU A 123 -8.11 15.05 6.11
N SER A 124 -8.86 16.03 5.59
CA SER A 124 -9.16 16.09 4.16
C SER A 124 -8.11 16.93 3.46
N SER A 125 -7.49 16.35 2.43
CA SER A 125 -6.63 17.07 1.51
C SER A 125 -6.92 16.61 0.08
N SER A 126 -6.71 17.52 -0.88
CA SER A 126 -6.89 17.22 -2.29
C SER A 126 -5.81 17.91 -3.10
N ALA A 127 -5.01 17.09 -3.76
CA ALA A 127 -4.07 17.46 -4.79
C ALA A 127 -4.10 16.42 -5.91
N ALA A 128 -3.57 16.79 -7.07
CA ALA A 128 -3.48 15.91 -8.24
C ALA A 128 -2.05 15.94 -8.77
N ILE A 129 -1.15 15.19 -8.13
CA ILE A 129 0.24 15.06 -8.55
C ILE A 129 0.32 13.89 -9.54
N PRO A 130 0.59 14.13 -10.83
CA PRO A 130 0.66 13.06 -11.81
C PRO A 130 1.80 12.09 -11.51
N VAL A 131 1.47 10.80 -11.48
CA VAL A 131 2.44 9.71 -11.30
C VAL A 131 2.42 8.69 -12.42
N THR A 132 1.40 8.71 -13.29
CA THR A 132 1.34 7.86 -14.48
C THR A 132 0.80 8.63 -15.68
N LEU A 133 1.49 8.48 -16.81
CA LEU A 133 1.10 9.00 -18.12
C LEU A 133 0.92 7.86 -19.11
N ALA A 134 -0.17 7.90 -19.88
CA ALA A 134 -0.36 7.14 -21.11
C ALA A 134 -0.18 8.11 -22.30
N GLY A 135 1.01 8.11 -22.90
CA GLY A 135 1.45 9.13 -23.85
C GLY A 135 1.49 10.52 -23.21
N THR A 136 0.44 11.31 -23.42
CA THR A 136 0.30 12.66 -22.83
C THR A 136 -0.84 12.77 -21.82
N GLU A 137 -1.64 11.72 -21.68
CA GLU A 137 -2.79 11.69 -20.78
C GLU A 137 -2.35 11.26 -19.37
N VAL A 138 -2.81 11.99 -18.35
CA VAL A 138 -2.60 11.61 -16.95
C VAL A 138 -3.63 10.56 -16.57
N THR A 139 -3.17 9.38 -16.16
CA THR A 139 -4.07 8.26 -15.79
C THR A 139 -4.07 7.96 -14.29
N THR A 140 -3.01 8.37 -13.57
CA THR A 140 -2.89 8.15 -12.12
C THR A 140 -2.32 9.40 -11.45
N VAL A 141 -2.90 9.77 -10.32
CA VAL A 141 -2.48 10.93 -9.51
C VAL A 141 -2.39 10.56 -8.03
N LEU A 142 -1.53 11.28 -7.32
CA LEU A 142 -1.37 11.22 -5.86
C LEU A 142 -1.71 12.57 -5.20
N GLY A 143 -1.77 12.57 -3.87
CA GLY A 143 -1.94 13.75 -3.02
C GLY A 143 -3.38 14.00 -2.58
N SER A 144 -4.25 13.02 -2.76
CA SER A 144 -5.61 13.03 -2.22
C SER A 144 -5.67 12.15 -0.99
N SER A 145 -6.10 12.72 0.13
CA SER A 145 -6.30 11.93 1.34
C SER A 145 -7.41 10.90 1.16
N GLU A 146 -7.22 9.71 1.72
CA GLU A 146 -8.29 8.70 1.92
C GLU A 146 -9.30 9.15 3.00
N ASN A 147 -9.03 10.27 3.66
CA ASN A 147 -9.79 10.79 4.78
C ASN A 147 -10.72 11.98 4.44
N PRO A 148 -11.78 12.17 5.27
CA PRO A 148 -12.20 11.30 6.36
C PRO A 148 -12.80 9.98 5.84
N VAL A 149 -12.37 8.85 6.41
CA VAL A 149 -12.93 7.54 6.04
C VAL A 149 -14.43 7.53 6.36
N THR A 150 -15.23 7.19 5.35
CA THR A 150 -16.68 7.09 5.48
C THR A 150 -17.12 5.82 6.22
N GLU A 151 -18.33 5.81 6.78
CA GLU A 151 -18.88 4.60 7.42
C GLU A 151 -18.91 3.40 6.47
N ASP A 152 -19.14 3.63 5.17
CA ASP A 152 -19.15 2.58 4.16
C ASP A 152 -17.74 2.03 3.89
N GLN A 153 -16.72 2.89 3.81
CA GLN A 153 -15.33 2.43 3.71
C GLN A 153 -14.89 1.64 4.96
N ILE A 154 -15.30 2.04 6.17
CA ILE A 154 -15.04 1.27 7.40
C ILE A 154 -15.70 -0.11 7.30
N ARG A 155 -16.96 -0.16 6.83
CA ARG A 155 -17.71 -1.40 6.65
C ARG A 155 -17.03 -2.33 5.65
N ASP A 156 -16.62 -1.82 4.50
CA ASP A 156 -15.93 -2.59 3.46
C ASP A 156 -14.63 -3.22 4.01
N TRP A 157 -13.84 -2.43 4.75
CA TRP A 157 -12.65 -2.95 5.43
C TRP A 157 -12.98 -4.00 6.48
N ALA A 158 -14.01 -3.78 7.31
CA ALA A 158 -14.42 -4.70 8.35
C ALA A 158 -14.91 -6.04 7.79
N GLU A 159 -15.59 -6.02 6.63
CA GLU A 159 -16.04 -7.22 5.94
C GLU A 159 -14.85 -8.07 5.46
N GLU A 160 -13.83 -7.46 4.85
CA GLU A 160 -12.63 -8.18 4.38
C GLU A 160 -11.68 -8.55 5.52
N THR A 161 -11.72 -7.83 6.64
CA THR A 161 -10.84 -8.01 7.81
C THR A 161 -11.64 -8.22 9.10
N ASN A 162 -11.71 -7.20 9.97
CA ASN A 162 -12.49 -7.14 11.20
C ASN A 162 -12.69 -5.67 11.63
N ASP A 163 -13.64 -5.42 12.53
CA ASP A 163 -13.97 -4.07 13.03
C ASP A 163 -12.79 -3.35 13.67
N SER A 164 -11.91 -4.08 14.38
CA SER A 164 -10.79 -3.47 15.09
C SER A 164 -9.73 -2.92 14.13
N LEU A 165 -9.39 -3.69 13.09
CA LEU A 165 -8.46 -3.22 12.07
C LEU A 165 -9.08 -2.08 11.23
N ALA A 166 -10.36 -2.19 10.86
CA ALA A 166 -11.03 -1.13 10.11
C ALA A 166 -11.01 0.22 10.85
N LEU A 167 -11.33 0.21 12.16
CA LEU A 167 -11.25 1.40 13.00
C LEU A 167 -9.81 1.88 13.20
N LEU A 168 -8.85 0.97 13.35
CA LEU A 168 -7.44 1.31 13.46
C LEU A 168 -6.94 2.04 12.20
N LEU A 169 -7.32 1.59 11.00
CA LEU A 169 -6.95 2.25 9.74
C LEU A 169 -7.53 3.67 9.64
N ALA A 170 -8.78 3.87 10.11
CA ALA A 170 -9.39 5.19 10.16
C ALA A 170 -8.67 6.15 11.13
N ASP A 171 -8.07 5.62 12.21
CA ASP A 171 -7.28 6.37 13.20
C ASP A 171 -5.76 6.40 12.89
N SER A 172 -5.33 5.82 11.76
CA SER A 172 -3.92 5.77 11.35
C SER A 172 -3.53 6.91 10.42
N TRP A 173 -2.24 7.25 10.41
CA TRP A 173 -1.71 8.17 9.39
C TRP A 173 -1.65 7.46 8.05
N TYR A 174 -2.00 8.17 6.99
CA TYR A 174 -1.82 7.72 5.61
C TYR A 174 -0.69 8.52 4.97
N VAL A 175 0.27 7.84 4.36
CA VAL A 175 1.41 8.48 3.70
C VAL A 175 1.47 8.07 2.25
N GLU A 176 1.92 9.01 1.42
CA GLU A 176 2.23 8.81 0.01
C GLU A 176 3.66 9.29 -0.22
N VAL A 177 4.56 8.38 -0.61
CA VAL A 177 5.95 8.70 -0.93
C VAL A 177 6.15 8.46 -2.41
N LEU A 178 6.65 9.45 -3.14
CA LEU A 178 6.89 9.36 -4.58
C LEU A 178 8.27 9.90 -4.98
N ASP A 179 8.82 9.30 -6.02
CA ASP A 179 10.03 9.77 -6.69
C ASP A 179 9.61 10.75 -7.80
N PRO A 180 10.04 12.03 -7.76
CA PRO A 180 9.65 12.97 -8.81
C PRO A 180 10.24 12.63 -10.19
N VAL A 181 11.24 11.74 -10.26
CA VAL A 181 11.92 11.36 -11.50
C VAL A 181 11.22 10.18 -12.18
N TRP A 182 10.68 10.44 -13.37
CA TRP A 182 10.04 9.42 -14.22
C TRP A 182 11.00 8.27 -14.58
N GLY A 183 10.57 7.04 -14.34
CA GLY A 183 11.31 5.83 -14.69
C GLY A 183 12.42 5.40 -13.70
N ARG A 184 12.65 6.15 -12.62
CA ARG A 184 13.67 5.80 -11.62
C ARG A 184 13.11 4.79 -10.61
N ASN A 185 13.91 3.79 -10.24
CA ASN A 185 13.50 2.67 -9.36
C ASN A 185 14.45 2.41 -8.18
N ASP A 186 15.63 3.01 -8.18
CA ASP A 186 16.76 2.65 -7.32
C ASP A 186 16.92 3.56 -6.09
N VAL A 187 16.00 4.53 -5.90
CA VAL A 187 16.12 5.56 -4.85
C VAL A 187 15.02 5.46 -3.80
N LEU A 188 13.76 5.32 -4.20
CA LEU A 188 12.63 5.51 -3.29
C LEU A 188 12.52 4.41 -2.23
N LEU A 189 12.35 3.15 -2.66
CA LEU A 189 12.11 2.04 -1.71
C LEU A 189 13.28 1.86 -0.72
N PRO A 190 14.56 1.92 -1.15
CA PRO A 190 15.69 1.88 -0.20
C PRO A 190 15.69 3.05 0.79
N ALA A 191 15.33 4.27 0.37
CA ALA A 191 15.29 5.43 1.25
C ALA A 191 14.15 5.35 2.28
N VAL A 192 12.99 4.84 1.87
CA VAL A 192 11.85 4.56 2.76
C VAL A 192 12.25 3.52 3.79
N LEU A 193 12.76 2.35 3.37
CA LEU A 193 13.20 1.29 4.27
C LEU A 193 14.28 1.77 5.26
N GLY A 194 15.26 2.53 4.77
CA GLY A 194 16.31 3.10 5.61
C GLY A 194 15.78 4.09 6.65
N SER A 195 14.61 4.71 6.43
CA SER A 195 13.97 5.58 7.42
C SER A 195 13.18 4.79 8.45
N LEU A 196 12.52 3.70 8.03
CA LEU A 196 11.78 2.80 8.92
C LEU A 196 12.71 2.04 9.89
N THR A 197 13.81 1.51 9.38
CA THR A 197 14.75 0.67 10.16
C THR A 197 15.65 1.43 11.12
N ARG A 198 15.77 2.76 10.98
CA ARG A 198 16.52 3.61 11.93
C ARG A 198 15.84 3.75 13.31
N GLN A 199 14.63 3.21 13.48
CA GLN A 199 13.91 3.19 14.75
C GLN A 199 14.16 1.93 15.61
N ALA A 200 14.89 0.92 15.10
CA ALA A 200 15.17 -0.34 15.80
C ALA A 200 16.39 -0.29 16.72
#